data_AF-A0A564YF41-F1
#
_entry.id   AF-A0A564YF41-F1
#
_cell.length_a   1.000
_cell.length_b   1.000
_cell.length_c   1.000
_cell.angle_alpha   90.00
_cell.angle_beta   90.00
_cell.angle_gamma   90.00
#
_symmetry.space_group_name_H-M   'P 1'
#
loop_
_entity.id
_entity.type
_entity.pdbx_description
1 polymer ?
#
loop_
_entity_poly.entity_id
_entity_poly.type
_entity_poly.pdbx_seq_one_letter_code
_entity_poly.pdbx_strand_id
1 'polypeptide(L)'
;MSSLLARSISRSIVKVFRQNEASVASLHTKPMRFPEVSYNEMTKPEGSWKAKMDQLNAEYNKYMYAGVATLCVSLAITYYSLDMFKYKELPHKNTPEGLAFLHPDPEVLEDIQR
;
A
#
# COMPACT_ATOMS: atom_id res chain seq x y z
N MET A 1 14.13 1.71 15.88
CA MET A 1 13.86 2.64 14.75
C MET A 1 12.49 3.33 14.83
N SER A 2 11.48 2.71 15.46
CA SER A 2 10.13 3.28 15.67
C SER A 2 10.08 4.57 16.52
N SER A 3 11.00 4.75 17.48
CA SER A 3 11.01 5.93 18.37
C SER A 3 11.42 7.23 17.67
N LEU A 4 12.22 7.14 16.59
CA LEU A 4 12.65 8.31 15.81
C LEU A 4 11.52 8.82 14.90
N LEU A 5 10.71 7.91 14.35
CA LEU A 5 9.52 8.25 13.57
C LEU A 5 8.43 8.89 14.45
N ALA A 6 8.20 8.38 15.66
CA ALA A 6 7.23 8.97 16.58
C ALA A 6 7.57 10.41 17.02
N ARG A 7 8.88 10.72 17.16
CA ARG A 7 9.35 12.09 17.48
C ARG A 7 9.26 13.06 16.31
N SER A 8 9.36 12.60 15.06
CA SER A 8 9.22 13.49 13.90
C SER A 8 7.76 13.88 13.65
N ILE A 9 6.83 12.94 13.86
CA ILE A 9 5.39 13.16 13.66
C ILE A 9 4.84 14.21 14.63
N SER A 10 5.20 14.12 15.91
CA SER A 10 4.73 15.07 16.94
C SER A 10 5.21 16.50 16.69
N ARG A 11 6.46 16.69 16.24
CA ARG A 11 6.99 18.02 15.90
C ARG A 11 6.33 18.62 14.66
N SER A 12 5.98 17.79 13.67
CA SER A 12 5.27 18.24 12.46
C SER A 12 3.85 18.69 12.77
N ILE A 13 3.13 17.98 13.64
CA ILE A 13 1.76 18.33 14.03
C ILE A 13 1.72 19.69 14.76
N VAL A 14 2.64 19.94 15.70
CA VAL A 14 2.72 21.22 16.43
C VAL A 14 2.99 22.39 15.48
N LYS A 15 3.79 22.18 14.42
CA LYS A 15 4.07 23.21 13.41
C LYS A 15 2.83 23.59 12.60
N VAL A 16 2.01 22.59 12.23
CA VAL A 16 0.77 22.80 11.48
C VAL A 16 -0.26 23.56 12.32
N PHE A 17 -0.41 23.23 13.61
CA PHE A 17 -1.34 23.93 14.49
C PHE A 17 -0.93 25.38 14.76
N ARG A 18 0.37 25.68 14.93
CA ARG A 18 0.87 27.05 15.11
C ARG A 18 0.69 27.93 13.87
N GLN A 19 0.73 27.38 12.66
CA GLN A 19 0.47 28.15 11.44
C GLN A 19 -0.99 28.64 11.36
N ASN A 20 -1.94 27.87 11.91
CA ASN A 20 -3.35 28.26 11.91
C ASN A 20 -3.65 29.39 12.91
N GLU A 21 -2.93 29.49 14.03
CA GLU A 21 -3.11 30.56 15.01
C GLU A 21 -2.57 31.92 14.54
N ALA A 22 -1.52 31.93 13.70
CA ALA A 22 -0.92 33.17 13.18
C ALA A 22 -1.80 33.91 12.15
N SER A 23 -2.94 33.33 11.75
CA SER A 23 -3.85 33.88 10.75
C SER A 23 -4.82 34.96 11.27
N VAL A 24 -4.86 35.24 12.57
CA VAL A 24 -5.87 36.15 13.17
C VAL A 24 -5.33 37.58 13.39
N ALA A 25 -4.16 37.91 12.84
CA ALA A 25 -3.73 39.30 12.76
C ALA A 25 -4.49 40.01 11.62
N SER A 26 -5.30 41.01 11.96
CA SER A 26 -6.09 41.82 11.04
C SER A 26 -5.20 42.64 10.10
N LEU A 27 -4.72 42.02 9.01
CA LEU A 27 -4.14 42.75 7.89
C LEU A 27 -5.27 43.36 7.06
N HIS A 28 -5.20 44.67 6.87
CA HIS A 28 -6.10 45.44 6.01
C HIS A 28 -5.93 45.14 4.51
N THR A 29 -5.00 44.24 4.16
CA THR A 29 -4.89 43.64 2.84
C THR A 29 -5.73 42.36 2.84
N LYS A 30 -6.76 42.29 1.99
CA LYS A 30 -7.41 41.01 1.71
C LYS A 30 -6.29 40.03 1.34
N PRO A 31 -6.13 38.89 2.05
CA PRO A 31 -5.13 37.90 1.66
C PRO A 31 -5.42 37.54 0.20
N MET A 32 -4.37 37.43 -0.61
CA MET A 32 -4.48 36.99 -2.00
C MET A 32 -5.19 35.64 -1.97
N ARG A 33 -6.51 35.63 -2.21
CA ARG A 33 -7.28 34.39 -2.18
C ARG A 33 -6.75 33.57 -3.33
N PHE A 34 -6.22 32.40 -3.01
CA PHE A 34 -5.94 31.41 -4.05
C PHE A 34 -7.24 31.25 -4.85
N PRO A 35 -7.18 31.38 -6.18
CA PRO A 35 -8.39 31.25 -6.97
C PRO A 35 -8.94 29.85 -6.73
N GLU A 36 -10.18 29.76 -6.26
CA GLU A 36 -10.92 28.49 -6.03
C GLU A 36 -11.33 27.83 -7.35
N VAL A 37 -10.49 27.96 -8.38
CA VAL A 37 -10.72 27.32 -9.66
C VAL A 37 -10.26 25.88 -9.58
N SER A 38 -11.16 24.97 -9.93
CA SER A 38 -10.81 23.57 -10.14
C SER A 38 -9.79 23.47 -11.29
N TYR A 39 -8.99 22.39 -11.33
CA TYR A 39 -8.00 22.19 -12.39
C TYR A 39 -8.59 22.26 -13.81
N ASN A 40 -9.89 22.02 -13.95
CA ASN A 40 -10.62 22.12 -15.21
C ASN A 40 -10.99 23.56 -15.63
N GLU A 41 -11.03 24.49 -14.68
CA GLU A 41 -11.37 25.90 -14.90
C GLU A 41 -10.13 26.78 -15.11
N MET A 42 -8.94 26.25 -14.82
CA MET A 42 -7.69 26.90 -15.23
C MET A 42 -7.58 26.86 -16.75
N THR A 43 -7.38 28.02 -17.38
CA THR A 43 -7.05 28.11 -18.80
C THR A 43 -5.80 27.28 -19.06
N LYS A 44 -5.99 26.10 -19.66
CA LYS A 44 -4.87 25.25 -20.07
C LYS A 44 -4.05 26.06 -21.07
N PRO A 45 -2.73 26.13 -20.91
CA PRO A 45 -1.89 26.86 -21.86
C PRO A 45 -2.11 26.25 -23.26
N GLU A 46 -2.66 27.05 -24.17
CA GLU A 46 -2.91 26.63 -25.55
C GLU A 46 -1.70 26.92 -26.46
N GLY A 47 -1.67 26.32 -27.64
CA GLY A 47 -0.61 26.54 -28.64
C GLY A 47 0.56 25.56 -28.57
N SER A 48 1.75 26.00 -28.97
CA SER A 48 2.94 25.14 -29.16
C SER A 48 3.40 24.41 -27.90
N TRP A 49 3.18 25.02 -26.73
CA TRP A 49 3.48 24.42 -25.44
C TRP A 49 2.62 23.18 -25.16
N LYS A 50 1.32 23.25 -25.46
CA LYS A 50 0.39 22.13 -25.30
C LYS A 50 0.82 20.93 -26.15
N ALA A 51 1.11 21.17 -27.42
CA ALA A 51 1.55 20.12 -28.33
C ALA A 51 2.84 19.43 -27.83
N LYS A 52 3.81 20.21 -27.33
CA LYS A 52 5.03 19.67 -26.74
C LYS A 52 4.75 18.82 -25.50
N MET A 53 3.86 19.27 -24.62
CA MET A 53 3.50 18.52 -23.41
C MET A 53 2.69 17.27 -23.71
N ASP A 54 1.79 17.32 -24.70
CA ASP A 54 1.02 16.16 -25.15
C ASP A 54 1.95 15.09 -25.75
N GLN A 55 2.98 15.50 -26.51
CA GLN A 55 4.00 14.58 -27.02
C GLN A 55 4.81 13.92 -25.89
N LEU A 56 5.28 14.71 -24.92
CA LEU A 56 6.01 14.19 -23.76
C LEU A 56 5.14 13.23 -22.93
N ASN A 57 3.87 13.56 -22.73
CA ASN A 57 2.94 12.69 -22.02
C ASN A 57 2.68 11.38 -22.77
N ALA A 58 2.58 11.43 -24.10
CA ALA A 58 2.40 10.22 -24.90
C ALA A 58 3.61 9.28 -24.78
N GLU A 59 4.83 9.82 -24.82
CA GLU A 59 6.06 9.06 -24.60
C GLU A 59 6.12 8.48 -23.19
N TYR A 60 5.86 9.31 -22.16
CA TYR A 60 5.83 8.87 -20.77
C TYR A 60 4.83 7.74 -20.54
N ASN A 61 3.61 7.88 -21.06
CA ASN A 61 2.57 6.87 -20.95
C ASN A 61 3.02 5.54 -21.56
N LYS A 62 3.70 5.57 -22.71
CA LYS A 62 4.24 4.35 -23.34
C LYS A 62 5.23 3.63 -22.41
N TYR A 63 6.15 4.36 -21.78
CA TYR A 63 7.10 3.79 -20.82
C TYR A 63 6.42 3.31 -19.54
N MET A 64 5.42 4.03 -19.05
CA MET A 64 4.62 3.63 -17.90
C MET A 64 3.93 2.29 -18.15
N TYR A 65 3.24 2.13 -19.29
CA TYR A 65 2.58 0.87 -19.63
C TYR A 65 3.59 -0.28 -19.82
N ALA A 66 4.74 -0.01 -20.44
CA ALA A 66 5.81 -1.00 -20.55
C ALA A 66 6.34 -1.42 -19.17
N GLY A 67 6.52 -0.48 -18.25
CA GLY A 67 6.94 -0.74 -16.87
C GLY A 67 5.91 -1.54 -16.07
N VAL A 68 4.62 -1.26 -16.26
CA VAL A 68 3.54 -2.05 -15.65
C VAL A 68 3.55 -3.47 -16.20
N ALA A 69 3.72 -3.65 -17.51
CA ALA A 69 3.80 -4.96 -18.13
C ALA A 69 4.97 -5.79 -17.59
N THR A 70 6.18 -5.20 -17.47
CA THR A 70 7.35 -5.91 -16.93
C THR A 70 7.18 -6.25 -15.45
N LEU A 71 6.52 -5.39 -14.67
CA LEU A 71 6.17 -5.67 -13.27
C LEU A 71 5.15 -6.81 -13.14
N CYS A 72 4.15 -6.88 -14.00
CA CYS A 72 3.21 -8.01 -14.02
C CYS A 72 3.91 -9.33 -14.35
N VAL A 73 4.83 -9.32 -15.33
CA VAL A 73 5.61 -10.51 -15.69
C VAL A 73 6.52 -10.94 -14.53
N SER A 74 7.21 -10.00 -13.88
CA SER A 74 8.07 -10.34 -12.75
C SER A 74 7.27 -10.89 -11.57
N LEU A 75 6.11 -10.32 -11.26
CA LEU A 75 5.20 -10.85 -10.24
C LEU A 75 4.70 -12.26 -10.58
N ALA A 76 4.36 -12.53 -11.85
CA ALA A 76 3.94 -13.86 -12.28
C ALA A 76 5.05 -14.92 -12.09
N ILE A 77 6.30 -14.59 -12.48
CA ILE A 77 7.46 -15.45 -12.27
C ILE A 77 7.70 -15.67 -10.78
N THR A 78 7.63 -14.59 -9.98
CA THR A 78 7.85 -14.66 -8.53
C THR A 78 6.79 -15.55 -7.88
N TYR A 79 5.52 -15.39 -8.25
CA TYR A 79 4.43 -16.22 -7.75
C TYR A 79 4.60 -17.69 -8.12
N TYR A 80 5.00 -17.99 -9.36
CA TYR A 80 5.30 -19.35 -9.79
C TYR A 80 6.47 -19.95 -9.00
N SER A 81 7.54 -19.17 -8.79
CA SER A 81 8.75 -19.62 -8.08
C SER A 81 8.55 -19.81 -6.57
N LEU A 82 7.63 -19.06 -5.96
CA LEU A 82 7.34 -19.12 -4.52
C LEU A 82 6.67 -20.43 -4.10
N ASP A 83 6.19 -21.23 -5.06
CA ASP A 83 5.59 -22.56 -4.83
C ASP A 83 4.65 -22.56 -3.62
N MET A 84 3.84 -21.50 -3.54
CA MET A 84 3.18 -21.02 -2.31
C MET A 84 2.20 -22.05 -1.71
N PHE A 85 1.86 -23.09 -2.48
CA PHE A 85 0.97 -24.18 -2.07
C PHE A 85 1.69 -25.52 -1.87
N LYS A 86 2.99 -25.63 -2.18
CA LYS A 86 3.72 -26.89 -2.05
C LYS A 86 3.85 -27.40 -0.62
N TYR A 87 3.94 -26.47 0.32
CA TYR A 87 3.96 -26.77 1.76
C TYR A 87 2.64 -26.43 2.45
N LYS A 88 1.56 -26.22 1.69
CA LYS A 88 0.25 -26.04 2.31
C LYS A 88 -0.19 -27.41 2.83
N GLU A 89 -0.06 -27.60 4.13
CA GLU A 89 -0.59 -28.78 4.80
C GLU A 89 -2.07 -28.94 4.44
N LEU A 90 -2.51 -30.19 4.24
CA LEU A 90 -3.93 -30.45 4.07
C LEU A 90 -4.67 -29.88 5.28
N PRO A 91 -5.84 -29.25 5.08
CA PRO A 91 -6.63 -28.77 6.20
C PRO A 91 -6.87 -29.93 7.16
N HIS A 92 -6.38 -29.77 8.39
CA HIS A 92 -6.48 -30.79 9.43
C HIS A 92 -7.96 -31.10 9.64
N LYS A 93 -8.38 -32.29 9.20
CA LYS A 93 -9.73 -32.77 9.46
C LYS A 93 -9.68 -33.58 10.74
N ASN A 94 -10.61 -33.31 11.65
CA ASN A 94 -10.86 -34.14 12.82
C ASN A 94 -11.49 -35.46 12.35
N THR A 95 -10.68 -36.33 11.75
CA THR A 95 -11.08 -37.71 11.49
C THR A 95 -11.08 -38.47 12.83
N PRO A 96 -11.96 -39.48 13.00
CA PRO A 96 -11.97 -40.30 14.20
C PRO A 96 -10.61 -40.96 14.47
N GLU A 97 -9.86 -41.32 13.42
CA GLU A 97 -8.48 -41.83 13.51
C GLU A 97 -7.47 -40.79 14.02
N GLY A 98 -7.61 -39.51 13.64
CA GLY A 98 -6.75 -38.42 14.14
C GLY A 98 -7.05 -38.03 15.59
N LEU A 99 -8.27 -38.30 16.05
CA LEU A 99 -8.70 -38.10 17.45
C LEU A 99 -8.43 -39.33 18.33
N ALA A 100 -8.01 -40.46 17.76
CA ALA A 100 -7.69 -41.68 18.51
C ALA A 100 -6.54 -41.49 19.51
N PHE A 101 -5.71 -40.45 19.34
CA PHE A 101 -4.72 -40.06 20.35
C PHE A 101 -5.35 -39.59 21.68
N LEU A 102 -6.55 -38.99 21.64
CA LEU A 102 -7.24 -38.51 22.85
C LEU A 102 -7.96 -39.64 23.60
N HIS A 103 -8.33 -40.70 22.89
CA HIS A 103 -8.94 -41.91 23.42
C HIS A 103 -8.28 -43.14 22.79
N PRO A 104 -7.05 -43.50 23.23
CA PRO A 104 -6.37 -44.67 22.71
C PRO A 104 -7.16 -45.93 23.08
N ASP A 105 -7.30 -46.84 22.12
CA ASP A 105 -7.90 -48.14 22.36
C ASP A 105 -7.08 -48.91 23.41
N PRO A 106 -7.74 -49.64 24.32
CA PRO A 106 -7.08 -50.30 25.45
C PRO A 106 -6.01 -51.30 25.02
N GLU A 107 -6.13 -51.92 23.84
CA GLU A 107 -5.14 -52.85 23.28
C GLU A 107 -3.78 -52.17 22.99
N VAL A 108 -3.79 -50.89 22.59
CA VAL A 108 -2.57 -50.14 22.28
C VAL A 108 -1.83 -49.71 23.56
N LEU A 109 -2.56 -49.55 24.67
CA LEU A 109 -1.97 -49.22 25.97
C LEU A 109 -1.20 -50.40 26.57
N GLU A 110 -1.61 -51.64 26.28
CA GLU A 110 -0.93 -52.85 26.76
C GLU A 110 0.43 -53.06 26.08
N ASP A 111 0.58 -52.71 24.80
CA ASP A 111 1.84 -52.82 24.05
C ASP A 111 2.88 -51.76 24.46
N ILE A 112 2.46 -50.60 24.97
CA ILE A 112 3.37 -49.52 25.43
C ILE A 112 3.91 -49.77 26.84
N GLN A 113 3.17 -50.54 27.66
CA GLN A 113 3.54 -50.85 29.04
C GLN A 113 4.45 -52.08 29.18
N ARG A 114 4.86 -52.70 28.07
CA ARG A 114 5.76 -53.86 28.02
C ARG A 114 7.20 -53.46 27.77
#